data_AF-A0A969INT5-F1
#
_entry.id   AF-A0A969INT5-F1
#
_cell.length_a   1.000
_cell.length_b   1.000
_cell.length_c   1.000
_cell.angle_alpha   90.00
_cell.angle_beta   90.00
_cell.angle_gamma   90.00
#
_symmetry.space_group_name_H-M   'P 1'
#
loop_
_entity.id
_entity.type
_entity.pdbx_description
1 polymer ?
#
loop_
_entity_poly.entity_id
_entity_poly.type
_entity_poly.pdbx_seq_one_letter_code
_entity_poly.pdbx_strand_id
1 'polypeptide(L)'
;MLADFESAMAQNEILVSGLVVDGTFYRKPCKSAAGPLPYCDVSGFGVWSVTKTLANAVALSRLAQKYGPEVFSAKVVDYVKIPAAHEGWHNVTFTNLLNMASGVGFGTDKRDPNSIDDGYLEGNYAEWYEAKSVADKVTALAKTPDFPWGPARSRATATKTCFCLASPWQSI
;
A
#
# COMPACT_ATOMS: atom_id res chain seq x y z
N MET A 1 -27.76 -16.56 -4.70
CA MET A 1 -26.81 -15.44 -4.80
C MET A 1 -26.43 -14.88 -3.42
N LEU A 2 -27.39 -14.52 -2.56
CA LEU A 2 -27.11 -14.03 -1.19
C LEU A 2 -26.68 -15.11 -0.18
N ALA A 3 -27.06 -16.38 -0.35
CA ALA A 3 -26.66 -17.46 0.56
C ALA A 3 -25.18 -17.88 0.39
N ASP A 4 -24.66 -17.79 -0.85
CA ASP A 4 -23.42 -18.44 -1.27
C ASP A 4 -22.35 -17.44 -1.75
N PHE A 5 -22.44 -16.16 -1.38
CA PHE A 5 -21.43 -15.15 -1.79
C PHE A 5 -20.02 -15.44 -1.25
N GLU A 6 -19.91 -16.38 -0.31
CA GLU A 6 -18.64 -16.88 0.20
C GLU A 6 -18.10 -18.12 -0.52
N SER A 7 -18.88 -18.74 -1.41
CA SER A 7 -18.57 -20.08 -1.97
C SER A 7 -17.25 -20.15 -2.73
N ALA A 8 -16.76 -19.02 -3.26
CA ALA A 8 -15.49 -18.93 -3.97
C ALA A 8 -14.27 -18.84 -3.03
N MET A 9 -14.48 -18.64 -1.72
CA MET A 9 -13.42 -18.49 -0.72
C MET A 9 -13.26 -19.76 0.12
N ALA A 10 -12.03 -20.04 0.55
CA ALA A 10 -11.73 -21.13 1.47
C ALA A 10 -12.46 -20.89 2.80
N GLN A 11 -13.39 -21.77 3.16
CA GLN A 11 -14.34 -21.52 4.25
C GLN A 11 -13.70 -21.43 5.64
N ASN A 12 -12.49 -21.98 5.80
CA ASN A 12 -11.66 -21.92 7.00
C ASN A 12 -10.79 -20.65 7.09
N GLU A 13 -10.75 -19.82 6.04
CA GLU A 13 -9.97 -18.57 6.00
C GLU A 13 -10.84 -17.31 6.12
N ILE A 14 -12.16 -17.47 6.11
CA ILE A 14 -13.10 -16.34 6.21
C ILE A 14 -13.34 -16.04 7.69
N LEU A 15 -12.92 -14.86 8.15
CA LEU A 15 -13.25 -14.37 9.50
C LEU A 15 -14.55 -13.55 9.51
N VAL A 16 -14.73 -12.69 8.52
CA VAL A 16 -15.89 -11.80 8.38
C VAL A 16 -16.20 -11.64 6.90
N SER A 17 -17.48 -11.57 6.57
CA SER A 17 -17.92 -11.38 5.19
C SER A 17 -19.21 -10.56 5.16
N GLY A 18 -19.31 -9.69 4.16
CA GLY A 18 -20.48 -8.85 3.96
C GLY A 18 -20.60 -8.44 2.50
N LEU A 19 -21.84 -8.20 2.09
CA LEU A 19 -22.20 -7.84 0.73
C LEU A 19 -23.25 -6.73 0.78
N VAL A 20 -23.03 -5.65 0.03
CA VAL A 20 -24.05 -4.61 -0.16
C VAL A 20 -24.73 -4.85 -1.50
N VAL A 21 -26.05 -4.98 -1.51
CA VAL A 21 -26.88 -5.10 -2.72
C VAL A 21 -28.02 -4.11 -2.59
N ASP A 22 -28.16 -3.21 -3.56
CA ASP A 22 -29.22 -2.19 -3.62
C ASP A 22 -29.40 -1.42 -2.30
N GLY A 23 -28.27 -1.01 -1.71
CA GLY A 23 -28.23 -0.28 -0.43
C GLY A 23 -28.49 -1.14 0.81
N THR A 24 -28.81 -2.43 0.66
CA THR A 24 -28.98 -3.37 1.77
C THR A 24 -27.68 -4.09 2.07
N PHE A 25 -27.22 -4.04 3.33
CA PHE A 25 -26.02 -4.74 3.78
C PHE A 25 -26.38 -6.11 4.36
N TYR A 26 -25.89 -7.17 3.73
CA TYR A 26 -26.01 -8.55 4.15
C TYR A 26 -24.70 -8.99 4.76
N ARG A 27 -24.72 -9.51 5.99
CA ARG A 27 -23.53 -9.98 6.69
C ARG A 27 -23.76 -11.36 7.26
N LYS A 28 -22.76 -12.23 7.16
CA LYS A 28 -22.76 -13.53 7.85
C LYS A 28 -22.12 -13.43 9.24
N PRO A 29 -22.39 -14.38 10.15
CA PRO A 29 -21.74 -14.38 11.46
C PRO A 29 -20.21 -14.40 11.33
N CYS A 30 -19.52 -13.58 12.15
CA CYS A 30 -18.07 -13.63 12.23
C CYS A 30 -17.62 -15.00 12.75
N LYS A 31 -16.62 -15.60 12.12
CA LYS A 31 -16.03 -16.89 12.53
C LYS A 31 -14.86 -16.66 13.49
N SER A 32 -14.69 -17.57 14.43
CA SER A 32 -13.50 -17.68 15.28
C SER A 32 -13.16 -19.15 15.52
N ALA A 33 -11.97 -19.44 16.04
CA ALA A 33 -11.55 -20.81 16.37
C ALA A 33 -12.46 -21.48 17.42
N ALA A 34 -13.15 -20.70 18.26
CA ALA A 34 -14.06 -21.20 19.29
C ALA A 34 -15.54 -21.22 18.85
N GLY A 35 -15.81 -21.01 17.56
CA GLY A 35 -17.17 -20.86 17.02
C GLY A 35 -17.50 -19.40 16.67
N PRO A 36 -18.79 -19.04 16.48
CA PRO A 36 -19.18 -17.68 16.11
C PRO A 36 -18.73 -16.64 17.15
N LEU A 37 -18.20 -15.51 16.68
CA LEU A 37 -17.70 -14.45 17.55
C LEU A 37 -18.88 -13.62 18.12
N PRO A 38 -19.07 -13.55 19.45
CA PRO A 38 -20.27 -12.94 20.06
C PRO A 38 -20.35 -11.42 19.91
N TYR A 39 -19.25 -10.73 19.64
CA TYR A 39 -19.18 -9.26 19.51
C TYR A 39 -18.68 -8.83 18.12
N CYS A 40 -19.16 -9.49 17.07
CA CYS A 40 -18.76 -9.24 15.67
C CYS A 40 -18.90 -7.76 15.25
N ASP A 41 -19.92 -7.05 15.74
CA ASP A 41 -20.19 -5.64 15.39
C ASP A 41 -19.14 -4.64 15.85
N VAL A 42 -18.43 -4.95 16.93
CA VAL A 42 -17.44 -4.07 17.57
C VAL A 42 -16.03 -4.63 17.50
N SER A 43 -15.88 -5.82 16.91
CA SER A 43 -14.59 -6.46 16.75
C SER A 43 -13.80 -5.81 15.61
N GLY A 44 -12.61 -5.32 15.94
CA GLY A 44 -11.66 -4.87 14.94
C GLY A 44 -11.00 -6.05 14.23
N PHE A 45 -10.92 -5.99 12.90
CA PHE A 45 -10.18 -6.95 12.08
C PHE A 45 -8.99 -6.27 11.42
N GLY A 46 -7.85 -6.94 11.39
CA GLY A 46 -6.71 -6.49 10.60
C GLY A 46 -7.06 -6.56 9.11
N VAL A 47 -7.13 -5.40 8.44
CA VAL A 47 -7.44 -5.32 7.00
C VAL A 47 -6.20 -5.31 6.10
N TRP A 48 -5.01 -5.46 6.69
CA TRP A 48 -3.72 -5.59 6.00
C TRP A 48 -3.53 -4.54 4.88
N SER A 49 -3.30 -4.98 3.65
CA SER A 49 -3.03 -4.09 2.52
C SER A 49 -4.23 -3.23 2.09
N VAL A 50 -5.46 -3.49 2.56
CA VAL A 50 -6.59 -2.56 2.34
C VAL A 50 -6.31 -1.18 2.94
N THR A 51 -5.54 -1.13 4.04
CA THR A 51 -5.08 0.13 4.64
C THR A 51 -4.28 0.97 3.65
N LYS A 52 -3.50 0.36 2.75
CA LYS A 52 -2.69 1.10 1.77
C LYS A 52 -3.55 1.91 0.82
N THR A 53 -4.65 1.35 0.34
CA THR A 53 -5.57 2.05 -0.56
C THR A 53 -6.28 3.17 0.20
N LEU A 54 -6.88 2.87 1.35
CA LEU A 54 -7.70 3.83 2.07
C LEU A 54 -6.86 4.97 2.66
N ALA A 55 -5.82 4.66 3.41
CA ALA A 55 -5.02 5.66 4.12
C ALA A 55 -4.33 6.62 3.14
N ASN A 56 -3.72 6.08 2.08
CA ASN A 56 -3.02 6.92 1.09
C ASN A 56 -3.98 7.77 0.26
N ALA A 57 -5.10 7.18 -0.18
CA ALA A 57 -6.09 7.92 -0.96
C ALA A 57 -6.72 9.04 -0.14
N VAL A 58 -7.06 8.79 1.13
CA VAL A 58 -7.62 9.81 2.03
C VAL A 58 -6.59 10.89 2.34
N ALA A 59 -5.35 10.52 2.66
CA ALA A 59 -4.29 11.48 2.93
C ALA A 59 -4.06 12.41 1.72
N LEU A 60 -3.88 11.84 0.53
CA LEU A 60 -3.62 12.62 -0.68
C LEU A 60 -4.84 13.47 -1.09
N SER A 61 -6.06 12.94 -0.92
CA SER A 61 -7.29 13.72 -1.15
C SER A 61 -7.42 14.88 -0.17
N ARG A 62 -7.05 14.69 1.10
CA ARG A 62 -7.07 15.77 2.10
C ARG A 62 -6.05 16.86 1.78
N LEU A 63 -4.86 16.47 1.30
CA LEU A 63 -3.86 17.41 0.83
C LEU A 63 -4.34 18.17 -0.41
N ALA A 64 -4.97 17.48 -1.35
CA ALA A 64 -5.54 18.11 -2.53
C ALA A 64 -6.64 19.12 -2.19
N GLN A 65 -7.44 18.87 -1.15
CA GLN A 65 -8.41 19.85 -0.64
C GLN A 65 -7.74 21.10 -0.04
N LYS A 66 -6.57 20.96 0.59
CA LYS A 66 -5.90 22.05 1.33
C LYS A 66 -4.98 22.88 0.44
N TYR A 67 -4.27 22.23 -0.47
CA TYR A 67 -3.20 22.85 -1.26
C TYR A 67 -3.56 22.95 -2.75
N GLY A 68 -4.36 22.00 -3.26
CA GLY A 68 -4.79 21.93 -4.65
C GLY A 68 -4.48 20.58 -5.30
N PRO A 69 -5.07 20.28 -6.48
CA PRO A 69 -4.89 19.00 -7.16
C PRO A 69 -3.45 18.73 -7.64
N GLU A 70 -2.61 19.75 -7.74
CA GLU A 70 -1.21 19.63 -8.13
C GLU A 70 -0.37 18.77 -7.18
N VAL A 71 -0.84 18.54 -5.94
CA VAL A 71 -0.19 17.60 -5.00
C VAL A 71 -0.05 16.20 -5.60
N PHE A 72 -0.99 15.75 -6.44
CA PHE A 72 -0.89 14.45 -7.11
C PHE A 72 0.33 14.35 -8.05
N SER A 73 0.71 15.46 -8.67
CA SER A 73 1.83 15.53 -9.62
C SER A 73 3.14 16.00 -8.98
N ALA A 74 3.12 16.38 -7.70
CA ALA A 74 4.29 16.87 -7.01
C ALA A 74 5.32 15.74 -6.82
N LYS A 75 6.61 16.07 -6.99
CA LYS A 75 7.70 15.11 -6.87
C LYS A 75 7.98 14.80 -5.41
N VAL A 76 8.21 13.54 -5.09
CA VAL A 76 8.46 13.08 -3.72
C VAL A 76 9.72 13.72 -3.14
N VAL A 77 10.76 13.85 -3.96
CA VAL A 77 12.06 14.41 -3.57
C VAL A 77 12.00 15.88 -3.17
N ASP A 78 10.96 16.62 -3.57
CA ASP A 78 10.75 18.01 -3.16
C ASP A 78 10.34 18.11 -1.67
N TYR A 79 9.82 17.01 -1.10
CA TYR A 79 9.31 16.95 0.28
C TYR A 79 10.09 15.99 1.18
N VAL A 80 10.71 14.96 0.61
CA VAL A 80 11.45 13.92 1.35
C VAL A 80 12.85 13.77 0.77
N LYS A 81 13.87 14.02 1.60
CA LYS A 81 15.27 13.77 1.22
C LYS A 81 15.55 12.27 1.26
N ILE A 82 15.68 11.64 0.09
CA ILE A 82 16.02 10.22 -0.04
C ILE A 82 17.48 10.13 -0.51
N PRO A 83 18.43 9.72 0.35
CA PRO A 83 19.85 9.66 0.00
C PRO A 83 20.19 8.40 -0.81
N ALA A 84 19.46 8.15 -1.89
CA ALA A 84 19.68 7.01 -2.77
C ALA A 84 20.97 7.21 -3.59
N ALA A 85 21.67 6.12 -3.90
CA ALA A 85 22.89 6.15 -4.72
C ALA A 85 22.61 6.37 -6.23
N HIS A 86 21.35 6.53 -6.60
CA HIS A 86 20.86 6.62 -7.98
C HIS A 86 19.73 7.66 -8.08
N GLU A 87 19.44 8.10 -9.29
CA GLU A 87 18.47 9.18 -9.56
C GLU A 87 17.02 8.67 -9.78
N GLY A 88 16.75 7.39 -9.53
CA GLY A 88 15.45 6.76 -9.78
C GLY A 88 14.28 7.44 -9.07
N TRP A 89 14.51 8.08 -7.92
CA TRP A 89 13.51 8.84 -7.17
C TRP A 89 13.21 10.24 -7.74
N HIS A 90 14.09 10.79 -8.58
CA HIS A 90 14.09 12.20 -8.99
C HIS A 90 12.80 12.63 -9.73
N ASN A 91 12.15 11.69 -10.43
CA ASN A 91 10.93 11.93 -11.20
C ASN A 91 9.70 11.20 -10.61
N VAL A 92 9.81 10.64 -9.42
CA VAL A 92 8.70 9.94 -8.77
C VAL A 92 7.72 10.95 -8.18
N THR A 93 6.46 10.86 -8.58
CA THR A 93 5.35 11.69 -8.05
C THR A 93 4.55 10.95 -6.98
N PHE A 94 3.77 11.68 -6.19
CA PHE A 94 2.83 11.06 -5.25
C PHE A 94 1.80 10.14 -5.93
N THR A 95 1.34 10.46 -7.16
CA THR A 95 0.51 9.55 -7.96
C THR A 95 1.25 8.28 -8.37
N ASN A 96 2.56 8.35 -8.66
CA ASN A 96 3.34 7.13 -8.92
C ASN A 96 3.39 6.24 -7.69
N LEU A 97 3.56 6.83 -6.50
CA LEU A 97 3.54 6.06 -5.25
C LEU A 97 2.18 5.42 -5.00
N LEU A 98 1.09 6.18 -5.20
CA LEU A 98 -0.28 5.70 -5.02
C LEU A 98 -0.60 4.51 -5.93
N ASN A 99 -0.07 4.51 -7.15
CA ASN A 99 -0.26 3.43 -8.14
C ASN A 99 0.77 2.31 -8.05
N MET A 100 1.65 2.30 -7.03
CA MET A 100 2.76 1.35 -6.89
C MET A 100 3.66 1.27 -8.15
N ALA A 101 3.88 2.42 -8.78
CA ALA A 101 4.59 2.56 -10.06
C ALA A 101 5.75 3.56 -9.95
N SER A 102 6.51 3.50 -8.86
CA SER A 102 7.68 4.36 -8.61
C SER A 102 8.83 4.08 -9.57
N GLY A 103 8.95 2.88 -10.11
CA GLY A 103 10.14 2.47 -10.88
C GLY A 103 11.38 2.25 -10.00
N VAL A 104 11.19 2.12 -8.70
CA VAL A 104 12.22 1.78 -7.71
C VAL A 104 11.71 0.60 -6.90
N GLY A 105 12.47 -0.48 -6.82
CA GLY A 105 12.03 -1.74 -6.21
C GLY A 105 13.08 -2.84 -6.33
N PHE A 106 12.88 -3.92 -5.57
CA PHE A 106 13.59 -5.18 -5.79
C PHE A 106 12.82 -6.04 -6.79
N GLY A 107 13.39 -7.17 -7.20
CA GLY A 107 12.78 -8.08 -8.19
C GLY A 107 13.56 -8.11 -9.50
N THR A 108 12.93 -8.64 -10.55
CA THR A 108 13.55 -8.81 -11.86
C THR A 108 13.32 -7.63 -12.79
N ASP A 109 14.15 -7.51 -13.82
CA ASP A 109 13.95 -6.55 -14.92
C ASP A 109 12.83 -6.99 -15.91
N LYS A 110 12.01 -7.98 -15.56
CA LYS A 110 10.97 -8.51 -16.44
C LYS A 110 9.71 -7.67 -16.42
N ARG A 111 9.53 -6.85 -17.46
CA ARG A 111 8.36 -5.98 -17.61
C ARG A 111 7.12 -6.65 -18.22
N ASP A 112 7.28 -7.67 -19.07
CA ASP A 112 6.15 -8.26 -19.80
C ASP A 112 6.29 -9.80 -19.97
N PRO A 113 5.37 -10.61 -19.43
CA PRO A 113 4.36 -10.22 -18.44
C PRO A 113 5.05 -9.83 -17.12
N ASN A 114 4.59 -8.74 -16.52
CA ASN A 114 5.03 -8.30 -15.20
C ASN A 114 4.37 -9.16 -14.10
N SER A 115 5.09 -9.47 -13.03
CA SER A 115 4.52 -10.10 -11.84
C SER A 115 4.38 -9.07 -10.72
N ILE A 116 3.19 -8.96 -10.14
CA ILE A 116 2.91 -7.99 -9.09
C ILE A 116 3.65 -8.31 -7.78
N ASP A 117 4.00 -9.59 -7.58
CA ASP A 117 4.71 -10.10 -6.42
C ASP A 117 6.24 -10.17 -6.63
N ASP A 118 6.73 -9.75 -7.80
CA ASP A 118 8.17 -9.67 -8.07
C ASP A 118 8.83 -8.63 -7.15
N GLY A 119 9.86 -9.04 -6.40
CA GLY A 119 10.47 -8.21 -5.38
C GLY A 119 9.68 -8.05 -4.08
N TYR A 120 8.58 -8.80 -3.91
CA TYR A 120 7.74 -8.71 -2.71
C TYR A 120 8.51 -9.21 -1.48
N LEU A 121 8.63 -8.34 -0.46
CA LEU A 121 9.39 -8.58 0.78
C LEU A 121 10.89 -8.85 0.59
N GLU A 122 11.44 -8.56 -0.59
CA GLU A 122 12.86 -8.81 -0.89
C GLU A 122 13.81 -7.69 -0.41
N GLY A 123 15.10 -8.01 -0.52
CA GLY A 123 16.19 -7.09 -0.24
C GLY A 123 16.15 -6.61 1.20
N ASN A 124 16.12 -5.29 1.38
CA ASN A 124 16.13 -4.68 2.70
C ASN A 124 14.72 -4.46 3.31
N TYR A 125 13.75 -5.32 2.97
CA TYR A 125 12.40 -5.19 3.51
C TYR A 125 12.35 -5.28 5.04
N ALA A 126 13.00 -6.28 5.62
CA ALA A 126 13.04 -6.46 7.07
C ALA A 126 13.67 -5.24 7.77
N GLU A 127 14.82 -4.77 7.27
CA GLU A 127 15.49 -3.57 7.77
C GLU A 127 14.55 -2.36 7.76
N TRP A 128 13.87 -2.11 6.64
CA TRP A 128 12.92 -1.01 6.52
C TRP A 128 11.70 -1.17 7.45
N TYR A 129 11.19 -2.39 7.57
CA TYR A 129 10.00 -2.68 8.36
C TYR A 129 10.27 -2.48 9.86
N GLU A 130 11.40 -3.00 10.34
CA GLU A 130 11.83 -2.98 11.75
C GLU A 130 12.47 -1.66 12.19
N ALA A 131 12.87 -0.80 11.25
CA ALA A 131 13.37 0.53 11.53
C ALA A 131 12.41 1.33 12.44
N LYS A 132 12.96 1.88 13.53
CA LYS A 132 12.19 2.52 14.61
C LYS A 132 11.90 4.00 14.36
N SER A 133 12.71 4.67 13.56
CA SER A 133 12.54 6.08 13.24
C SER A 133 12.21 6.29 11.76
N VAL A 134 11.60 7.45 11.44
CA VAL A 134 11.38 7.88 10.05
C VAL A 134 12.70 7.98 9.29
N ALA A 135 13.74 8.52 9.92
CA ALA A 135 15.06 8.67 9.31
C ALA A 135 15.68 7.30 8.95
N ASP A 136 15.56 6.31 9.84
CA ASP A 136 16.04 4.96 9.59
C ASP A 136 15.25 4.30 8.45
N LYS A 137 13.93 4.51 8.41
CA LYS A 137 13.08 4.03 7.31
C LYS A 137 13.47 4.67 5.98
N VAL A 138 13.75 5.97 5.93
CA VAL A 138 14.22 6.65 4.72
C VAL A 138 15.61 6.17 4.30
N THR A 139 16.51 5.95 5.27
CA THR A 139 17.86 5.41 5.02
C THR A 139 17.80 3.99 4.46
N ALA A 140 16.94 3.14 5.01
CA ALA A 140 16.69 1.82 4.42
C ALA A 140 16.09 1.99 3.02
N LEU A 141 15.03 2.78 2.85
CA LEU A 141 14.40 3.00 1.54
C LEU A 141 15.42 3.38 0.44
N ALA A 142 16.39 4.24 0.77
CA ALA A 142 17.43 4.70 -0.14
C ALA A 142 18.33 3.59 -0.70
N LYS A 143 18.38 2.40 -0.07
CA LYS A 143 19.11 1.23 -0.57
C LYS A 143 18.35 0.42 -1.62
N THR A 144 17.10 0.79 -1.90
CA THR A 144 16.27 0.11 -2.92
C THR A 144 16.79 0.50 -4.31
N PRO A 145 17.11 -0.46 -5.19
CA PRO A 145 17.60 -0.14 -6.53
C PRO A 145 16.49 0.44 -7.42
N ASP A 146 16.88 1.17 -8.47
CA ASP A 146 15.97 1.54 -9.55
C ASP A 146 15.88 0.50 -10.64
N PHE A 147 14.71 0.49 -11.28
CA PHE A 147 14.51 -0.27 -12.50
C PHE A 147 14.90 0.57 -13.73
N PRO A 148 15.36 -0.07 -14.82
CA PRO A 148 15.83 0.63 -16.01
C PRO A 148 14.74 1.41 -16.76
N TRP A 149 13.47 1.17 -16.45
CA TRP A 149 12.33 1.88 -17.04
C TRP A 149 11.82 3.05 -16.20
N GLY A 150 12.25 3.27 -14.95
CA GLY A 150 11.79 4.41 -14.15
C GLY A 150 10.27 4.47 -13.88
N PRO A 151 9.74 5.61 -13.40
CA PRO A 151 8.36 5.70 -12.90
C PRO A 151 7.30 5.55 -14.00
N ALA A 152 6.08 5.15 -13.59
CA ALA A 152 4.88 5.01 -14.42
C ALA A 152 4.90 3.91 -15.51
N ARG A 153 5.98 3.12 -15.66
CA ARG A 153 6.07 2.10 -16.72
C ARG A 153 5.74 0.67 -16.31
N SER A 154 5.83 0.32 -15.02
CA SER A 154 5.37 -0.97 -14.48
C SER A 154 4.89 -0.81 -13.03
N ARG A 155 4.09 -1.77 -12.56
CA ARG A 155 3.61 -1.84 -11.17
C ARG A 155 4.39 -2.91 -10.41
N ALA A 156 5.04 -2.57 -9.31
CA ALA A 156 5.67 -3.56 -8.44
C ALA A 156 5.13 -3.35 -7.02
N THR A 157 4.65 -4.41 -6.36
CA THR A 157 4.06 -4.27 -5.02
C THR A 157 5.14 -3.89 -4.02
N ALA A 158 5.13 -2.63 -3.58
CA ALA A 158 6.08 -2.14 -2.60
C ALA A 158 5.34 -1.43 -1.46
N THR A 159 5.18 -2.13 -0.33
CA THR A 159 4.72 -1.53 0.94
C THR A 159 5.60 -0.33 1.33
N LYS A 160 6.89 -0.35 0.97
CA LYS A 160 7.85 0.73 1.16
C LYS A 160 7.39 2.05 0.49
N THR A 161 6.79 1.95 -0.69
CA THR A 161 6.27 3.07 -1.49
C THR A 161 5.08 3.76 -0.82
N CYS A 162 4.26 3.02 -0.06
CA CYS A 162 3.14 3.58 0.70
C CYS A 162 3.59 4.42 1.90
N PHE A 163 4.75 4.12 2.49
CA PHE A 163 5.26 4.88 3.63
C PHE A 163 5.69 6.30 3.27
N CYS A 164 6.23 6.50 2.05
CA CYS A 164 6.57 7.83 1.55
C CYS A 164 5.35 8.75 1.43
N LEU A 165 4.14 8.21 1.34
CA LEU A 165 2.90 9.00 1.35
C LEU A 165 2.48 9.43 2.77
N ALA A 166 2.91 8.73 3.81
CA ALA A 166 2.58 9.03 5.20
C ALA A 166 3.64 9.90 5.91
N SER A 167 4.91 9.77 5.51
CA SER A 167 6.06 10.38 6.19
C SER A 167 6.17 11.92 6.15
N PRO A 168 5.84 12.64 5.06
CA PRO A 168 6.03 14.10 5.01
C PRO A 168 5.07 14.87 5.93
N TRP A 169 4.00 14.22 6.39
CA TRP A 169 2.82 14.88 6.96
C TRP A 169 2.66 14.63 8.46
N GLN A 170 3.64 14.00 9.11
CA GLN A 170 3.68 13.83 10.57
C GLN A 170 4.16 15.10 11.31
N SER A 171 4.62 16.11 10.57
CA SER A 171 5.19 17.36 11.08
C SER A 171 4.30 18.59 10.80
N ILE A 172 3.08 18.39 10.28
CA ILE A 172 2.07 19.43 10.01
C ILE A 172 0.84 19.13 10.85
#